data_AF-A0A1A8G9T8-F1
#
_entry.id   AF-A0A1A8G9T8-F1
#
_cell.length_a   1.000
_cell.length_b   1.000
_cell.length_c   1.000
_cell.angle_alpha   90.00
_cell.angle_beta   90.00
_cell.angle_gamma   90.00
#
_symmetry.space_group_name_H-M   'P 1'
#
loop_
_entity.id
_entity.type
_entity.pdbx_description
1 polymer ?
#
loop_
_entity_poly.entity_id
_entity_poly.type
_entity_poly.pdbx_seq_one_letter_code
_entity_poly.pdbx_strand_id
1 'polypeptide(L)' 'EEQLDALEELFLQNQYPDVNTREKLAQRTHLREERVEVWFKNRRAKWRRQKRLSFNVGKAEN' A
#
# COMPACT_ATOMS: atom_id res chain seq x y z
N GLU A 1 -9.00 -12.36 4.93
CA GLU A 1 -9.30 -11.16 4.11
C GLU A 1 -9.26 -9.89 4.96
N GLU A 2 -9.83 -9.92 6.16
CA GLU A 2 -9.88 -8.79 7.12
C GLU A 2 -8.56 -8.02 7.38
N GLN A 3 -7.40 -8.70 7.42
CA GLN A 3 -6.10 -8.05 7.59
C GLN A 3 -5.70 -7.20 6.38
N LEU A 4 -5.99 -7.67 5.16
CA LEU A 4 -5.67 -6.97 3.92
C LEU A 4 -6.59 -5.76 3.76
N ASP A 5 -7.84 -5.87 4.17
CA ASP A 5 -8.80 -4.77 4.10
C ASP A 5 -8.36 -3.60 4.98
N ALA A 6 -7.90 -3.86 6.20
CA ALA A 6 -7.36 -2.82 7.09
C ALA A 6 -6.08 -2.16 6.53
N LEU A 7 -5.22 -2.95 5.86
CA LEU A 7 -4.02 -2.44 5.19
C LEU A 7 -4.37 -1.56 3.98
N GLU A 8 -5.34 -1.98 3.17
CA GLU A 8 -5.81 -1.21 2.02
C GLU A 8 -6.57 0.05 2.43
N GLU A 9 -7.43 -0.01 3.44
CA GLU A 9 -8.15 1.14 3.98
C GLU A 9 -7.18 2.23 4.43
N LEU A 10 -6.15 1.88 5.22
CA LEU A 10 -5.14 2.84 5.61
C LEU A 10 -4.34 3.34 4.41
N PHE A 11 -4.03 2.49 3.43
CA PHE A 11 -3.29 2.91 2.23
C PHE A 11 -4.05 3.95 1.40
N LEU A 12 -5.38 3.87 1.33
CA LEU A 12 -6.22 4.86 0.65
C LEU A 12 -6.16 6.22 1.34
N GLN A 13 -6.03 6.24 2.67
CA GLN A 13 -5.94 7.47 3.47
C GLN A 13 -4.51 8.02 3.52
N ASN A 14 -3.52 7.14 3.69
CA ASN A 14 -2.11 7.50 3.83
C ASN A 14 -1.20 6.41 3.26
N GLN A 15 -0.54 6.71 2.14
CA GLN A 15 0.40 5.79 1.47
C GLN A 15 1.78 5.68 2.15
N TYR A 16 2.10 6.62 3.05
CA TYR A 16 3.37 6.71 3.77
C TYR A 16 3.13 6.90 5.29
N PRO A 17 2.50 5.91 5.96
CA PRO A 17 2.29 5.99 7.40
C PRO A 17 3.62 5.98 8.15
N ASP A 18 3.70 6.74 9.25
CA ASP A 18 4.83 6.75 10.16
C ASP A 18 4.91 5.46 11.01
N VAL A 19 5.97 5.32 11.81
CA VAL A 19 6.21 4.13 12.65
C VAL A 19 5.04 3.88 13.61
N ASN A 20 4.56 4.91 14.32
CA ASN A 20 3.48 4.79 15.31
C ASN A 20 2.19 4.29 14.67
N THR A 21 1.85 4.84 13.50
CA THR A 21 0.67 4.43 12.73
C THR A 21 0.78 2.98 12.28
N ARG A 22 1.97 2.55 11.84
CA ARG A 22 2.20 1.15 11.44
C ARG A 22 2.17 0.20 12.63
N GLU A 23 2.70 0.57 13.79
CA GLU A 23 2.62 -0.23 15.02
C GLU A 23 1.17 -0.46 15.46
N LYS A 24 0.34 0.59 15.45
CA LYS A 24 -1.09 0.47 15.76
C LYS A 24 -1.80 -0.46 14.78
N LEU A 25 -1.50 -0.36 13.48
CA LEU A 25 -2.07 -1.25 12.48
C LEU A 25 -1.59 -2.70 12.65
N ALA A 26 -0.31 -2.88 12.98
CA ALA A 26 0.28 -4.19 13.24
C ALA A 26 -0.42 -4.88 14.43
N GLN A 27 -0.70 -4.15 15.51
CA GLN A 27 -1.49 -4.66 16.63
C GLN A 27 -2.91 -5.05 16.20
N ARG A 28 -3.61 -4.17 15.47
CA ARG A 28 -5.00 -4.43 15.00
C ARG A 28 -5.09 -5.62 14.05
N THR A 29 -4.10 -5.80 13.17
CA THR A 29 -4.06 -6.87 12.18
C THR A 29 -3.35 -8.12 12.69
N HIS A 30 -2.84 -8.13 13.92
CA HIS A 30 -2.02 -9.22 14.47
C HIS A 30 -0.81 -9.57 13.60
N LEU A 31 -0.15 -8.55 13.05
CA LEU A 31 1.07 -8.65 12.26
C LEU A 31 2.25 -8.00 13.01
N ARG A 32 3.47 -8.26 12.55
CA ARG A 32 4.64 -7.47 12.96
C ARG A 32 4.68 -6.15 12.18
N GLU A 33 5.15 -5.09 12.81
CA GLU A 33 5.32 -3.78 12.15
C GLU A 33 6.15 -3.91 10.86
N GLU A 34 7.21 -4.71 10.87
CA GLU A 34 8.04 -4.99 9.69
C GLU A 34 7.23 -5.57 8.52
N ARG A 35 6.23 -6.44 8.80
CA ARG A 35 5.35 -7.00 7.77
C ARG A 35 4.44 -5.92 7.17
N VAL A 36 3.93 -5.02 8.00
CA VAL A 36 3.17 -3.85 7.55
C VAL A 36 4.07 -2.96 6.69
N GLU A 37 5.29 -2.67 7.12
CA GLU A 37 6.24 -1.83 6.38
C GLU A 37 6.55 -2.40 4.98
N VAL A 38 6.87 -3.70 4.89
CA VAL A 38 7.11 -4.40 3.62
C VAL A 38 5.87 -4.39 2.74
N TRP A 39 4.69 -4.61 3.32
CA TRP A 39 3.44 -4.55 2.58
C TRP A 39 3.23 -3.16 1.95
N PHE A 40 3.44 -2.07 2.71
CA PHE A 40 3.33 -0.70 2.20
C PHE A 40 4.36 -0.39 1.11
N LYS A 41 5.60 -0.88 1.25
CA LYS A 41 6.64 -0.78 0.20
C LYS A 41 6.17 -1.46 -1.10
N ASN A 42 5.65 -2.67 -1.00
CA ASN A 42 5.16 -3.44 -2.15
C ASN A 42 3.90 -2.80 -2.78
N ARG A 43 2.97 -2.30 -1.95
CA ARG A 43 1.75 -1.65 -2.43
C ARG A 43 2.06 -0.38 -3.22
N ARG A 44 3.01 0.44 -2.74
CA ARG A 44 3.50 1.61 -3.49
C ARG A 44 4.21 1.23 -4.79
N ALA A 45 5.00 0.16 -4.80
CA ALA A 45 5.62 -0.35 -6.02
C ALA A 45 4.56 -0.74 -7.07
N LYS A 46 3.52 -1.48 -6.66
CA LYS A 46 2.38 -1.85 -7.52
C LYS A 46 1.65 -0.61 -8.03
N TRP A 47 1.34 0.35 -7.16
CA TRP A 47 0.64 1.59 -7.54
C TRP A 47 1.43 2.41 -8.57
N ARG A 48 2.75 2.57 -8.38
CA ARG A 48 3.61 3.24 -9.35
C ARG A 48 3.66 2.50 -10.69
N ARG A 49 3.72 1.17 -10.67
CA ARG A 49 3.69 0.35 -11.90
C ARG A 49 2.36 0.51 -12.64
N GLN A 50 1.23 0.48 -11.93
CA GLN A 50 -0.09 0.69 -12.51
C GLN A 50 -0.22 2.07 -13.16
N LYS A 51 0.26 3.13 -12.50
CA LYS A 51 0.30 4.47 -13.09
C LYS A 51 1.17 4.50 -14.36
N ARG A 52 2.35 3.88 -14.36
CA ARG A 52 3.20 3.83 -15.57
C ARG A 52 2.53 3.09 -16.73
N LEU A 53 1.84 1.98 -16.45
CA LEU A 53 1.09 1.23 -17.45
C LEU A 53 -0.08 2.05 -17.98
N SER A 54 -0.84 2.75 -17.13
CA SER A 54 -1.93 3.62 -17.58
C SER A 54 -1.42 4.79 -18.44
N PHE A 55 -0.26 5.36 -18.12
CA PHE A 55 0.37 6.39 -18.94
C PHE A 55 0.92 5.87 -20.28
N ASN A 56 1.38 4.61 -20.34
CA ASN A 56 1.88 4.03 -21.58
C ASN A 56 0.76 3.61 -22.55
N VAL A 57 -0.41 3.18 -22.03
CA VAL A 57 -1.56 2.85 -22.88
C VAL A 57 -2.07 4.09 -23.62
N GLY A 58 -2.18 5.24 -22.95
CA GLY A 58 -2.60 6.49 -23.61
C GLY A 58 -1.60 7.09 -24.60
N LYS A 59 -0.35 6.58 -24.67
CA LYS A 59 0.65 6.97 -25.67
C LYS A 59 0.68 6.06 -26.90
N ALA A 60 0.05 4.90 -26.85
CA ALA A 60 0.04 3.94 -27.97
C ALA A 60 -1.10 4.22 -28.98
N GLU A 61 -1.98 5.17 -28.68
CA GLU A 61 -3.18 5.49 -29.48
C GLU A 61 -3.08 6.83 -30.23
N ASN A 62 -1.88 7.39 -30.45
CA ASN A 62 -1.70 8.61 -31.25
C ASN A 62 -0.52 8.53 -32.21
#